data_AF-A0A502FAV5-F1
#
_entry.id   AF-A0A502FAV5-F1
#
_cell.length_a   1.000
_cell.length_b   1.000
_cell.length_c   1.000
_cell.angle_alpha   90.00
_cell.angle_beta   90.00
_cell.angle_gamma   90.00
#
_symmetry.space_group_name_H-M   'P 1'
#
loop_
_entity.id
_entity.type
_entity.pdbx_description
1 polymer ?
#
loop_
_entity_poly.entity_id
_entity_poly.type
_entity_poly.pdbx_seq_one_letter_code
_entity_poly.pdbx_strand_id
1 'polypeptide(L)'
;MLPPLVHLSINAGKSVAIGYLALAIVLAFTLNARARWLRIAGTVIAALGLAMMVLSIILADLDGTFGAIPSSAPEAHRITPAVLNVQAGIAAVAILLLAWSAWTQARRPLVTALPLHNDATQFGKASRAFHWVIAVLMFCLMPIGLFMAILPESSPVRAGFVGAHQSLGLSVLVLVIGRIGWLIASPPPPSLPVLTALERRASRAVHLGLYGILLAFPISGYLISQGPTIDFYGFAISRPDCAGSSGVALWVHAWALPAFFYATLLLHIGAVVKRHFVHRDKSAVRRMLR
;
A
#
# COMPACT_ATOMS: atom_id res chain seq x y z
N MET A 1 18.88 22.62 17.78
CA MET A 1 17.42 22.79 17.64
C MET A 1 17.09 22.84 16.16
N LEU A 2 16.03 22.15 15.71
CA LEU A 2 15.61 22.21 14.29
C LEU A 2 14.93 23.56 14.00
N PRO A 3 14.94 24.05 12.75
CA PRO A 3 14.23 25.28 12.37
C PRO A 3 12.71 25.15 12.62
N PRO A 4 12.00 26.24 12.98
CA PRO A 4 10.55 26.21 13.23
C PRO A 4 9.71 25.61 12.10
N LEU A 5 10.09 25.88 10.84
CA LEU A 5 9.42 25.35 9.65
C LEU A 5 9.52 23.81 9.55
N VAL A 6 10.61 23.23 10.03
CA VAL A 6 10.79 21.77 10.05
C VAL A 6 9.87 21.14 11.10
N HIS A 7 9.73 21.76 12.28
CA HIS A 7 8.78 21.31 13.29
C HIS A 7 7.33 21.33 12.81
N LEU A 8 6.91 22.41 12.12
CA LEU A 8 5.58 22.51 11.51
C LEU A 8 5.36 21.41 10.48
N SER A 9 6.36 21.15 9.62
CA SER A 9 6.24 20.10 8.60
C SER A 9 6.20 18.69 9.19
N ILE A 10 6.97 18.41 10.26
CA ILE A 10 6.89 17.13 10.97
C ILE A 10 5.50 16.93 11.57
N ASN A 11 4.92 17.96 12.18
CA ASN A 11 3.56 17.89 12.72
C ASN A 11 2.51 17.70 11.62
N ALA A 12 2.65 18.39 10.48
CA ALA A 12 1.81 18.16 9.31
C ALA A 12 1.95 16.72 8.79
N GLY A 13 3.17 16.18 8.72
CA GLY A 13 3.46 14.80 8.34
C GLY A 13 2.74 13.79 9.23
N LYS A 14 2.69 14.03 10.55
CA LYS A 14 1.92 13.20 11.49
C LYS A 14 0.43 13.20 11.16
N SER A 15 -0.15 14.38 10.96
CA SER A 15 -1.57 14.51 10.58
C SER A 15 -1.87 13.80 9.26
N VAL A 16 -0.97 13.91 8.28
CA VAL A 16 -1.08 13.22 6.99
C VAL A 16 -1.04 11.70 7.17
N ALA A 17 -0.11 11.17 7.98
CA ALA A 17 -0.05 9.74 8.28
C ALA A 17 -1.32 9.23 8.96
N ILE A 18 -1.84 9.96 9.94
CA ILE A 18 -3.12 9.61 10.61
C ILE A 18 -4.25 9.59 9.58
N GLY A 19 -4.29 10.58 8.69
CA GLY A 19 -5.28 10.65 7.60
C GLY A 19 -5.23 9.42 6.69
N TYR A 20 -4.05 9.01 6.23
CA TYR A 20 -3.89 7.81 5.40
C TYR A 20 -4.27 6.51 6.13
N LEU A 21 -3.90 6.39 7.41
CA LEU A 21 -4.30 5.24 8.23
C LEU A 21 -5.82 5.18 8.41
N ALA A 22 -6.45 6.31 8.72
CA ALA A 22 -7.90 6.40 8.85
C ALA A 22 -8.60 6.08 7.52
N LEU A 23 -8.09 6.62 6.39
CA LEU A 23 -8.59 6.30 5.06
C LEU A 23 -8.52 4.80 4.77
N ALA A 24 -7.38 4.16 5.05
CA ALA A 24 -7.21 2.72 4.84
C ALA A 24 -8.20 1.89 5.65
N ILE A 25 -8.42 2.26 6.92
CA ILE A 25 -9.40 1.62 7.80
C ILE A 25 -10.83 1.80 7.25
N VAL A 26 -11.21 3.03 6.91
CA VAL A 26 -12.54 3.35 6.35
C VAL A 26 -12.77 2.56 5.06
N LEU A 27 -11.81 2.53 4.14
CA LEU A 27 -11.91 1.77 2.89
C LEU A 27 -12.05 0.26 3.14
N ALA A 28 -11.25 -0.30 4.04
CA ALA A 28 -11.33 -1.73 4.35
C ALA A 28 -12.71 -2.16 4.87
N PHE A 29 -13.34 -1.32 5.72
CA PHE A 29 -14.69 -1.56 6.24
C PHE A 29 -15.77 -1.32 5.18
N THR A 30 -15.71 -0.19 4.48
CA THR A 30 -16.75 0.19 3.52
C THR A 30 -16.80 -0.75 2.32
N LEU A 31 -15.66 -1.16 1.75
CA LEU A 31 -15.60 -2.09 0.60
C LEU A 31 -16.23 -3.46 0.89
N ASN A 32 -16.30 -3.86 2.16
CA ASN A 32 -16.90 -5.13 2.59
C ASN A 32 -18.19 -4.97 3.41
N ALA A 33 -18.76 -3.76 3.44
CA ALA A 33 -19.96 -3.46 4.20
C ALA A 33 -21.18 -4.26 3.71
N ARG A 34 -22.10 -4.60 4.62
CA ARG A 34 -23.37 -5.25 4.27
C ARG A 34 -24.28 -4.30 3.48
N ALA A 35 -24.37 -3.05 3.93
CA ALA A 35 -25.17 -2.04 3.26
C ALA A 35 -24.56 -1.68 1.91
N ARG A 36 -25.39 -1.71 0.86
CA ARG A 36 -24.97 -1.42 -0.52
C ARG A 36 -24.40 0.00 -0.66
N TRP A 37 -25.08 0.98 -0.07
CA TRP A 37 -24.66 2.38 -0.16
C TRP A 37 -23.26 2.61 0.46
N LEU A 38 -22.94 1.91 1.56
CA LEU A 38 -21.60 1.96 2.15
C LEU A 38 -20.52 1.39 1.23
N ARG A 39 -20.79 0.29 0.52
CA ARG A 39 -19.83 -0.26 -0.45
C ARG A 39 -19.60 0.67 -1.64
N ILE A 40 -20.67 1.27 -2.14
CA ILE A 40 -20.59 2.28 -3.21
C ILE A 40 -19.77 3.48 -2.73
N ALA A 41 -20.09 4.01 -1.54
CA ALA A 41 -19.34 5.11 -0.94
C ALA A 41 -17.86 4.76 -0.78
N GLY A 42 -17.52 3.58 -0.26
CA GLY A 42 -16.14 3.10 -0.17
C GLY A 42 -15.44 3.02 -1.52
N THR A 43 -16.13 2.53 -2.54
CA THR A 43 -15.58 2.44 -3.92
C THR A 43 -15.33 3.83 -4.50
N VAL A 44 -16.24 4.79 -4.28
CA VAL A 44 -16.09 6.19 -4.69
C VAL A 44 -14.95 6.87 -3.93
N ILE A 45 -14.86 6.69 -2.61
CA ILE A 45 -13.77 7.23 -1.80
C ILE A 45 -12.41 6.68 -2.28
N ALA A 46 -12.33 5.40 -2.62
CA ALA A 46 -11.12 4.81 -3.18
C ALA A 46 -10.74 5.48 -4.53
N ALA A 47 -11.73 5.70 -5.40
CA ALA A 47 -11.52 6.39 -6.67
C ALA A 47 -11.06 7.84 -6.47
N LEU A 48 -11.64 8.57 -5.52
CA LEU A 48 -11.23 9.93 -5.17
C LEU A 48 -9.81 9.98 -4.60
N GLY A 49 -9.44 9.03 -3.75
CA GLY A 49 -8.07 8.93 -3.22
C GLY A 49 -7.04 8.69 -4.33
N LEU A 50 -7.35 7.81 -5.29
CA LEU A 50 -6.51 7.62 -6.48
C LEU A 50 -6.48 8.88 -7.36
N ALA A 51 -7.61 9.57 -7.55
CA ALA A 51 -7.67 10.79 -8.35
C ALA A 51 -6.80 11.90 -7.73
N MET A 52 -6.81 12.03 -6.40
CA MET A 52 -5.95 12.97 -5.68
C MET A 52 -4.47 12.64 -5.89
N MET A 53 -4.09 11.36 -5.83
CA MET A 53 -2.72 10.92 -6.11
C MET A 53 -2.30 11.23 -7.55
N VAL A 54 -3.15 10.91 -8.54
CA VAL A 54 -2.92 11.21 -9.96
C VAL A 54 -2.74 12.72 -10.17
N LEU A 55 -3.64 13.52 -9.62
CA LEU A 55 -3.56 14.98 -9.69
C LEU A 55 -2.26 15.51 -9.07
N SER A 56 -1.85 14.96 -7.92
CA SER A 56 -0.61 15.38 -7.26
C SER A 56 0.63 15.10 -8.11
N ILE A 57 0.67 13.97 -8.83
CA ILE A 57 1.77 13.61 -9.73
C ILE A 57 1.78 14.54 -10.95
N ILE A 58 0.61 14.80 -11.55
CA ILE A 58 0.47 15.74 -12.67
C ILE A 58 0.92 17.15 -12.24
N LEU A 59 0.55 17.60 -11.05
CA LEU A 59 0.98 18.90 -10.55
C LEU A 59 2.51 18.96 -10.38
N ALA A 60 3.15 17.88 -9.91
CA ALA A 60 4.61 17.81 -9.79
C ALA A 60 5.34 17.80 -11.16
N ASP A 61 4.70 17.32 -12.23
CA ASP A 61 5.19 17.50 -13.60
C ASP A 61 5.06 18.96 -14.05
N LEU A 62 3.93 19.62 -13.74
CA LEU A 62 3.60 20.96 -14.21
C LEU A 62 4.29 22.08 -13.44
N ASP A 63 4.53 21.92 -12.14
CA ASP A 63 5.15 22.93 -11.28
C ASP A 63 6.68 22.91 -11.30
N GLY A 64 7.27 22.01 -12.07
CA GLY A 64 8.72 21.87 -12.23
C GLY A 64 9.40 21.03 -11.15
N THR A 65 8.66 20.44 -10.19
CA THR A 65 9.23 19.58 -9.14
C THR A 65 10.08 18.45 -9.72
N PHE A 66 9.58 17.73 -10.73
CA PHE A 66 10.36 16.68 -11.39
C PHE A 66 11.44 17.24 -12.32
N GLY A 67 11.20 18.40 -12.94
CA GLY A 67 12.17 19.08 -13.80
C GLY A 67 13.39 19.61 -13.05
N ALA A 68 13.27 19.86 -11.74
CA ALA A 68 14.34 20.35 -10.89
C ALA A 68 15.38 19.29 -10.49
N ILE A 69 15.17 18.01 -10.84
CA ILE A 69 16.09 16.92 -10.51
C ILE A 69 17.39 17.07 -11.33
N PRO A 70 18.57 17.23 -10.69
CA PRO A 70 19.82 17.40 -11.41
C PRO A 70 20.21 16.16 -12.23
N SER A 71 20.86 16.36 -13.37
CA SER A 71 21.41 15.25 -14.17
C SER A 71 22.47 14.43 -13.42
N SER A 72 23.16 15.05 -12.44
CA SER A 72 24.11 14.41 -11.54
C SER A 72 23.46 13.59 -10.41
N ALA A 73 22.14 13.67 -10.22
CA ALA A 73 21.44 12.91 -9.19
C ALA A 73 21.58 11.40 -9.42
N PRO A 74 21.51 10.57 -8.36
CA PRO A 74 21.50 9.12 -8.50
C PRO A 74 20.45 8.64 -9.51
N GLU A 75 20.75 7.54 -10.21
CA GLU A 75 19.85 7.00 -11.23
C GLU A 75 18.43 6.74 -10.71
N ALA A 76 18.31 6.26 -9.47
CA ALA A 76 17.04 6.05 -8.79
C ALA A 76 16.15 7.30 -8.82
N HIS A 77 16.75 8.46 -8.54
CA HIS A 77 16.03 9.73 -8.49
C HIS A 77 15.62 10.17 -9.89
N ARG A 78 16.49 9.97 -10.89
CA ARG A 78 16.20 10.34 -12.28
C ARG A 78 15.07 9.52 -12.90
N ILE A 79 14.94 8.24 -12.57
CA ILE A 79 13.85 7.39 -13.10
C ILE A 79 12.54 7.53 -12.30
N THR A 80 12.60 8.07 -11.09
CA THR A 80 11.44 8.15 -10.18
C THR A 80 10.25 8.90 -10.79
N PRO A 81 10.39 10.07 -11.45
CA PRO A 81 9.29 10.73 -12.14
C PRO A 81 8.58 9.83 -13.16
N ALA A 82 9.34 9.05 -13.93
CA ALA A 82 8.76 8.12 -14.91
C ALA A 82 7.97 7.00 -14.20
N VAL A 83 8.50 6.45 -13.10
CA VAL A 83 7.80 5.43 -12.30
C VAL A 83 6.51 5.99 -11.70
N LEU A 84 6.53 7.19 -11.13
CA LEU A 84 5.35 7.88 -10.60
C LEU A 84 4.31 8.14 -11.70
N ASN A 85 4.73 8.58 -12.88
CA ASN A 85 3.84 8.78 -14.03
C ASN A 85 3.20 7.46 -14.51
N VAL A 86 3.93 6.36 -14.55
CA VAL A 86 3.37 5.03 -14.84
C VAL A 86 2.34 4.64 -13.78
N GLN A 87 2.61 4.88 -12.49
CA GLN A 87 1.63 4.65 -11.43
C GLN A 87 0.38 5.49 -11.62
N ALA A 88 0.52 6.77 -12.00
CA ALA A 88 -0.60 7.66 -12.27
C ALA A 88 -1.47 7.15 -13.45
N GLY A 89 -0.84 6.68 -14.53
CA GLY A 89 -1.54 6.07 -15.66
C GLY A 89 -2.32 4.81 -15.26
N ILE A 90 -1.72 3.90 -14.49
CA ILE A 90 -2.39 2.69 -13.97
C ILE A 90 -3.55 3.09 -13.05
N ALA A 91 -3.35 4.08 -12.17
CA ALA A 91 -4.36 4.58 -11.27
C ALA A 91 -5.54 5.21 -12.01
N ALA A 92 -5.30 5.93 -13.12
CA ALA A 92 -6.36 6.48 -13.97
C ALA A 92 -7.26 5.37 -14.54
N VAL A 93 -6.68 4.26 -15.02
CA VAL A 93 -7.45 3.09 -15.46
C VAL A 93 -8.22 2.47 -14.29
N ALA A 94 -7.59 2.34 -13.11
CA ALA A 94 -8.24 1.82 -11.91
C ALA A 94 -9.43 2.67 -11.47
N ILE A 95 -9.36 4.00 -11.59
CA ILE A 95 -10.47 4.93 -11.31
C ILE A 95 -11.68 4.61 -12.19
N LEU A 96 -11.46 4.39 -13.50
CA LEU A 96 -12.55 4.00 -14.42
C LEU A 96 -13.16 2.65 -14.04
N LEU A 97 -12.34 1.67 -13.65
CA LEU A 97 -12.80 0.37 -13.18
C LEU A 97 -13.58 0.47 -11.85
N LEU A 98 -13.18 1.36 -10.94
CA LEU A 98 -13.88 1.62 -9.70
C LEU A 98 -15.21 2.34 -9.94
N ALA A 99 -15.26 3.30 -10.86
CA ALA A 99 -16.51 3.96 -11.27
C ALA A 99 -17.49 2.95 -11.89
N TRP A 100 -16.99 2.08 -12.78
CA TRP A 100 -17.78 0.97 -13.32
C TRP A 100 -18.25 0.01 -12.22
N SER A 101 -17.36 -0.35 -11.28
CA SER A 101 -17.69 -1.19 -10.13
C SER A 101 -18.80 -0.57 -9.28
N ALA A 102 -18.70 0.72 -8.93
CA ALA A 102 -19.71 1.44 -8.16
C ALA A 102 -21.08 1.43 -8.86
N TRP A 103 -21.09 1.66 -10.18
CA TRP A 103 -22.31 1.58 -11.00
C TRP A 103 -22.91 0.17 -11.02
N THR A 104 -22.10 -0.87 -11.20
CA THR A 104 -22.60 -2.25 -11.16
C THR A 104 -23.10 -2.66 -9.78
N GLN A 105 -22.47 -2.18 -8.70
CA GLN A 105 -22.90 -2.43 -7.32
C GLN A 105 -24.28 -1.83 -7.03
N ALA A 106 -24.59 -0.65 -7.58
CA ALA A 106 -25.90 -0.02 -7.44
C ALA A 106 -27.06 -0.91 -7.95
N ARG A 107 -26.75 -1.81 -8.90
CA ARG A 107 -27.71 -2.70 -9.56
C ARG A 107 -27.81 -4.10 -8.93
N ARG A 108 -27.00 -4.42 -7.90
CA ARG A 108 -26.97 -5.75 -7.27
C ARG A 108 -27.80 -5.82 -5.97
N PRO A 109 -28.42 -6.99 -5.66
CA PRO A 109 -29.17 -7.20 -4.43
C PRO A 109 -28.27 -7.26 -3.18
N LEU A 110 -28.90 -7.19 -2.00
CA LEU A 110 -28.22 -7.22 -0.70
C LEU A 110 -27.55 -8.59 -0.45
N VAL A 111 -26.33 -8.56 0.08
CA VAL A 111 -25.49 -9.74 0.35
C VAL A 111 -25.57 -10.10 1.83
N THR A 112 -25.57 -11.40 2.15
CA THR A 112 -25.57 -11.95 3.52
C THR A 112 -24.43 -11.41 4.39
N ALA A 113 -24.59 -11.47 5.71
CA ALA A 113 -23.51 -11.07 6.63
C ALA A 113 -22.31 -12.00 6.48
N LEU A 114 -21.10 -11.43 6.46
CA LEU A 114 -19.87 -12.23 6.49
C LEU A 114 -19.65 -12.68 7.94
N PRO A 115 -19.11 -13.88 8.18
CA PRO A 115 -18.62 -14.25 9.50
C PRO A 115 -17.42 -13.38 9.90
N LEU A 116 -17.13 -13.27 11.20
CA LEU A 116 -15.91 -12.61 11.67
C LEU A 116 -14.66 -13.40 11.24
N HIS A 117 -14.69 -14.70 11.52
CA HIS A 117 -13.67 -15.69 11.19
C HIS A 117 -13.80 -16.20 9.75
N ASN A 118 -12.71 -16.75 9.23
CA ASN A 118 -12.72 -17.55 8.02
C ASN A 118 -13.50 -18.85 8.24
N ASP A 119 -14.10 -19.36 7.17
CA ASP A 119 -14.73 -20.67 7.12
C ASP A 119 -14.18 -21.49 5.94
N ALA A 120 -14.67 -22.72 5.76
CA ALA A 120 -14.20 -23.63 4.70
C ALA A 120 -14.41 -23.09 3.26
N THR A 121 -15.25 -22.07 3.08
CA THR A 121 -15.68 -21.57 1.78
C THR A 121 -15.22 -20.14 1.51
N GLN A 122 -15.00 -19.32 2.53
CA GLN A 122 -14.74 -17.89 2.37
C GLN A 122 -13.89 -17.26 3.50
N PHE A 123 -13.23 -16.16 3.15
CA PHE A 123 -12.59 -15.31 4.14
C PHE A 123 -13.61 -14.46 4.90
N GLY A 124 -13.46 -14.42 6.22
CA GLY A 124 -14.25 -13.61 7.13
C GLY A 124 -13.88 -12.11 7.08
N LYS A 125 -14.66 -11.30 7.81
CA LYS A 125 -14.50 -9.84 7.85
C LYS A 125 -13.11 -9.40 8.29
N ALA A 126 -12.55 -10.03 9.32
CA ALA A 126 -11.25 -9.63 9.87
C ALA A 126 -10.11 -9.87 8.86
N SER A 127 -10.08 -11.02 8.19
CA SER A 127 -9.08 -11.32 7.16
C SER A 127 -9.13 -10.34 6.00
N ARG A 128 -10.34 -9.97 5.55
CA ARG A 128 -10.54 -8.97 4.50
C ARG A 128 -10.13 -7.57 4.98
N ALA A 129 -10.44 -7.21 6.23
CA ALA A 129 -10.04 -5.93 6.81
C ALA A 129 -8.52 -5.80 6.86
N PHE A 130 -7.80 -6.77 7.45
CA PHE A 130 -6.34 -6.79 7.44
C PHE A 130 -5.77 -6.65 6.02
N HIS A 131 -6.29 -7.44 5.08
CA HIS A 131 -5.86 -7.38 3.69
C HIS A 131 -6.03 -5.98 3.10
N TRP A 132 -7.21 -5.38 3.20
CA TRP A 132 -7.50 -4.09 2.57
C TRP A 132 -6.81 -2.91 3.26
N VAL A 133 -6.69 -2.92 4.59
CA VAL A 133 -5.91 -1.87 5.28
C VAL A 133 -4.47 -1.91 4.80
N ILE A 134 -3.83 -3.08 4.81
CA ILE A 134 -2.43 -3.23 4.34
C ILE A 134 -2.32 -2.85 2.86
N ALA A 135 -3.24 -3.31 2.01
CA ALA A 135 -3.18 -3.00 0.57
C ALA A 135 -3.29 -1.50 0.29
N VAL A 136 -4.22 -0.80 0.94
CA VAL A 136 -4.35 0.66 0.79
C VAL A 136 -3.10 1.37 1.31
N LEU A 137 -2.60 0.98 2.48
CA LEU A 137 -1.37 1.57 3.02
C LEU A 137 -0.17 1.36 2.09
N MET A 138 -0.02 0.18 1.48
CA MET A 138 1.05 -0.07 0.51
C MET A 138 0.90 0.78 -0.76
N PHE A 139 -0.33 0.99 -1.24
CA PHE A 139 -0.59 1.89 -2.36
C PHE A 139 -0.32 3.36 -2.05
N CYS A 140 -0.39 3.78 -0.78
CA CYS A 140 0.04 5.12 -0.36
C CYS A 140 1.56 5.19 -0.14
N LEU A 141 2.14 4.19 0.53
CA LEU A 141 3.55 4.16 0.90
C LEU A 141 4.49 4.19 -0.30
N MET A 142 4.16 3.47 -1.38
CA MET A 142 5.04 3.44 -2.55
C MET A 142 5.24 4.80 -3.22
N PRO A 143 4.18 5.53 -3.65
CA PRO A 143 4.36 6.86 -4.22
C PRO A 143 4.96 7.85 -3.21
N ILE A 144 4.60 7.78 -1.92
CA ILE A 144 5.22 8.63 -0.89
C ILE A 144 6.73 8.38 -0.79
N GLY A 145 7.16 7.12 -0.75
CA GLY A 145 8.57 6.74 -0.64
C GLY A 145 9.40 7.17 -1.84
N LEU A 146 8.83 7.05 -3.05
CA LEU A 146 9.42 7.54 -4.28
C LEU A 146 9.53 9.08 -4.28
N PHE A 147 8.43 9.76 -3.95
CA PHE A 147 8.38 11.22 -3.94
C PHE A 147 9.34 11.84 -2.92
N MET A 148 9.40 11.33 -1.70
CA MET A 148 10.32 11.87 -0.69
C MET A 148 11.80 11.66 -1.03
N ALA A 149 12.13 10.66 -1.87
CA ALA A 149 13.50 10.37 -2.28
C ALA A 149 14.05 11.42 -3.25
N ILE A 150 13.20 12.02 -4.08
CA ILE A 150 13.60 13.04 -5.06
C ILE A 150 13.59 14.47 -4.50
N LEU A 151 12.99 14.68 -3.32
CA LEU A 151 13.01 15.99 -2.67
C LEU A 151 14.41 16.29 -2.08
N PRO A 152 14.85 17.57 -2.06
CA PRO A 152 16.09 17.96 -1.42
C PRO A 152 16.10 17.58 0.08
N GLU A 153 17.24 17.13 0.60
CA GLU A 153 17.36 16.75 2.02
C GLU A 153 17.05 17.90 2.98
N SER A 154 17.36 19.13 2.56
CA SER A 154 17.06 20.37 3.31
C SER A 154 15.60 20.79 3.27
N SER A 155 14.76 20.16 2.43
CA SER A 155 13.36 20.54 2.28
C SER A 155 12.56 20.19 3.54
N PRO A 156 11.88 21.16 4.19
CA PRO A 156 11.00 20.86 5.32
C PRO A 156 9.90 19.87 4.92
N VAL A 157 9.33 20.02 3.72
CA VAL A 157 8.28 19.14 3.16
C VAL A 157 8.74 17.69 3.14
N ARG A 158 10.01 17.44 2.76
CA ARG A 158 10.60 16.10 2.80
C ARG A 158 10.60 15.53 4.21
N ALA A 159 10.96 16.32 5.23
CA ALA A 159 10.95 15.85 6.61
C ALA A 159 9.55 15.39 7.05
N GLY A 160 8.50 16.13 6.66
CA GLY A 160 7.11 15.72 6.88
C GLY A 160 6.75 14.39 6.21
N PHE A 161 7.09 14.21 4.93
CA PHE A 161 6.84 12.95 4.20
C PHE A 161 7.65 11.77 4.76
N VAL A 162 8.90 11.98 5.15
CA VAL A 162 9.74 10.94 5.79
C VAL A 162 9.11 10.47 7.09
N GLY A 163 8.70 11.40 7.96
CA GLY A 163 8.01 11.04 9.21
C GLY A 163 6.70 10.28 8.96
N ALA A 164 5.92 10.73 7.98
CA ALA A 164 4.69 10.04 7.59
C ALA A 164 4.96 8.62 7.06
N HIS A 165 5.95 8.47 6.17
CA HIS A 165 6.35 7.20 5.59
C HIS A 165 6.83 6.21 6.65
N GLN A 166 7.65 6.67 7.62
CA GLN A 166 8.12 5.84 8.73
C GLN A 166 6.95 5.36 9.61
N SER A 167 6.05 6.26 10.01
CA SER A 167 4.90 5.93 10.84
C SER A 167 3.93 4.94 10.17
N LEU A 168 3.65 5.14 8.89
CA LEU A 168 2.83 4.24 8.08
C LEU A 168 3.51 2.89 7.84
N GLY A 169 4.82 2.88 7.58
CA GLY A 169 5.60 1.65 7.42
C GLY A 169 5.60 0.78 8.68
N LEU A 170 5.80 1.39 9.85
CA LEU A 170 5.68 0.69 11.14
C LEU A 170 4.25 0.19 11.40
N SER A 171 3.23 0.94 10.97
CA SER A 171 1.84 0.48 11.03
C SER A 171 1.63 -0.77 10.18
N VAL A 172 2.19 -0.82 8.98
CA VAL A 172 2.16 -2.03 8.13
C VAL A 172 2.85 -3.20 8.83
N LEU A 173 4.00 -3.01 9.48
CA LEU A 173 4.67 -4.07 10.22
C LEU A 173 3.75 -4.68 11.29
N VAL A 174 3.14 -3.84 12.13
CA VAL A 174 2.22 -4.27 13.19
C VAL A 174 1.01 -5.00 12.58
N LEU A 175 0.42 -4.45 11.52
CA LEU A 175 -0.73 -5.04 10.85
C LEU A 175 -0.42 -6.39 10.20
N VAL A 176 0.79 -6.55 9.63
CA VAL A 176 1.21 -7.81 8.99
C VAL A 176 1.46 -8.89 10.03
N ILE A 177 2.10 -8.55 11.15
CA ILE A 177 2.25 -9.48 12.30
C ILE A 177 0.87 -9.90 12.81
N GLY A 178 -0.03 -8.93 13.03
CA GLY A 178 -1.41 -9.19 13.45
C GLY A 178 -2.18 -10.06 12.44
N ARG A 179 -1.99 -9.83 11.14
CA ARG A 179 -2.59 -10.64 10.07
C ARG A 179 -2.07 -12.07 10.07
N ILE A 180 -0.77 -12.27 10.28
CA ILE A 180 -0.17 -13.62 10.38
C ILE A 180 -0.75 -14.35 11.59
N GLY A 181 -0.77 -13.70 12.76
CA GLY A 181 -1.41 -14.25 13.96
C GLY A 181 -2.88 -14.58 13.74
N TRP A 182 -3.62 -13.70 13.05
CA TRP A 182 -5.01 -13.92 12.70
C TRP A 182 -5.20 -15.13 11.77
N LEU A 183 -4.34 -15.34 10.78
CA LEU A 183 -4.43 -16.49 9.88
C LEU A 183 -4.02 -17.80 10.54
N ILE A 184 -3.29 -17.76 11.65
CA ILE A 184 -3.05 -18.93 12.51
C ILE A 184 -4.32 -19.25 13.30
N ALA A 185 -4.93 -18.25 13.94
CA ALA A 185 -6.16 -18.42 14.73
C ALA A 185 -7.41 -18.69 13.87
N SER A 186 -7.41 -18.23 12.63
CA SER A 186 -8.50 -18.39 11.66
C SER A 186 -7.90 -18.76 10.29
N PRO A 187 -7.63 -20.06 10.06
CA PRO A 187 -6.97 -20.51 8.83
C PRO A 187 -7.69 -20.06 7.55
N PRO A 188 -6.95 -19.78 6.46
CA PRO A 188 -7.55 -19.39 5.19
C PRO A 188 -8.35 -20.56 4.59
N PRO A 189 -9.45 -20.29 3.85
CA PRO A 189 -10.15 -21.33 3.10
C PRO A 189 -9.22 -22.02 2.11
N PRO A 190 -9.49 -23.29 1.76
CA PRO A 190 -8.69 -24.05 0.80
C PRO A 190 -8.49 -23.32 -0.53
N SER A 191 -7.42 -23.69 -1.24
CA SER A 191 -7.20 -23.22 -2.60
C SER A 191 -8.38 -23.59 -3.50
N LEU A 192 -8.71 -22.71 -4.45
CA LEU A 192 -9.80 -22.95 -5.39
C LEU A 192 -9.57 -24.27 -6.16
N PRO A 193 -10.52 -25.22 -6.16
CA PRO A 193 -10.33 -26.56 -6.75
C PRO A 193 -9.92 -26.55 -8.22
N VAL A 194 -10.43 -25.58 -8.98
CA VAL A 194 -10.19 -25.41 -10.42
C VAL A 194 -8.78 -24.91 -10.77
N LEU A 195 -7.95 -24.53 -9.80
CA LEU A 195 -6.57 -24.14 -10.08
C LEU A 195 -5.74 -25.35 -10.53
N THR A 196 -4.91 -25.20 -11.55
CA THR A 196 -3.90 -26.21 -11.91
C THR A 196 -2.83 -26.34 -10.82
N ALA A 197 -2.04 -27.41 -10.84
CA ALA A 197 -0.94 -27.59 -9.89
C ALA A 197 0.08 -26.44 -9.97
N LEU A 198 0.39 -25.96 -11.18
CA LEU A 198 1.29 -24.84 -11.40
C LEU A 198 0.72 -23.54 -10.83
N GLU A 199 -0.55 -23.23 -11.10
CA GLU A 199 -1.19 -22.03 -10.56
C GLU A 199 -1.29 -22.05 -9.03
N ARG A 200 -1.52 -23.23 -8.42
CA ARG A 200 -1.49 -23.39 -6.97
C ARG A 200 -0.11 -23.08 -6.40
N ARG A 201 0.96 -23.61 -7.01
CA ARG A 201 2.35 -23.35 -6.58
C ARG A 201 2.72 -21.88 -6.77
N ALA A 202 2.42 -21.30 -7.94
CA ALA A 202 2.67 -19.90 -8.24
C ALA A 202 1.91 -18.97 -7.27
N SER A 203 0.64 -19.25 -6.99
CA SER A 203 -0.14 -18.50 -6.02
C SER A 203 0.51 -18.53 -4.63
N ARG A 204 0.94 -19.71 -4.14
CA ARG A 204 1.64 -19.81 -2.86
C ARG A 204 2.96 -19.01 -2.85
N ALA A 205 3.75 -19.11 -3.91
CA ALA A 205 5.02 -18.39 -4.04
C ALA A 205 4.80 -16.86 -4.02
N VAL A 206 3.81 -16.36 -4.77
CA VAL A 206 3.47 -14.92 -4.80
C VAL A 206 3.01 -14.45 -3.42
N HIS A 207 2.13 -15.20 -2.74
CA HIS A 207 1.69 -14.81 -1.39
C HIS A 207 2.83 -14.83 -0.38
N LEU A 208 3.70 -15.84 -0.42
CA LEU A 208 4.88 -15.90 0.46
C LEU A 208 5.85 -14.74 0.18
N GLY A 209 6.10 -14.45 -1.10
CA GLY A 209 6.91 -13.30 -1.53
C GLY A 209 6.35 -11.99 -1.00
N LEU A 210 5.04 -11.77 -1.15
CA LEU A 210 4.37 -10.56 -0.61
C LEU A 210 4.49 -10.46 0.91
N TYR A 211 4.33 -11.56 1.67
CA TYR A 211 4.56 -11.53 3.12
C TYR A 211 6.01 -11.20 3.46
N GLY A 212 6.97 -11.78 2.74
CA GLY A 212 8.39 -11.46 2.90
C GLY A 212 8.67 -9.98 2.66
N ILE A 213 8.14 -9.41 1.58
CA ILE A 213 8.27 -7.98 1.25
C ILE A 213 7.64 -7.10 2.32
N LEU A 214 6.43 -7.44 2.77
CA LEU A 214 5.68 -6.67 3.77
C LEU A 214 6.40 -6.60 5.13
N LEU A 215 7.22 -7.59 5.46
CA LEU A 215 8.10 -7.57 6.63
C LEU A 215 9.43 -6.87 6.31
N ALA A 216 10.02 -7.14 5.15
CA ALA A 216 11.34 -6.64 4.79
C ALA A 216 11.38 -5.12 4.58
N PHE A 217 10.32 -4.50 4.03
CA PHE A 217 10.26 -3.04 3.86
C PHE A 217 10.40 -2.27 5.17
N PRO A 218 9.55 -2.48 6.19
CA PRO A 218 9.67 -1.74 7.44
C PRO A 218 10.94 -2.11 8.22
N ILE A 219 11.43 -3.36 8.14
CA ILE A 219 12.70 -3.76 8.77
C ILE A 219 13.88 -3.02 8.13
N SER A 220 13.97 -3.02 6.80
CA SER A 220 15.02 -2.28 6.09
C SER A 220 14.89 -0.77 6.32
N GLY A 221 13.67 -0.23 6.33
CA GLY A 221 13.38 1.17 6.68
C GLY A 221 13.86 1.56 8.08
N TYR A 222 13.64 0.67 9.05
CA TYR A 222 14.13 0.82 10.43
C TYR A 222 15.67 0.84 10.48
N LEU A 223 16.34 -0.02 9.71
CA LEU A 223 17.80 -0.09 9.64
C LEU A 223 18.47 1.12 8.97
N ILE A 224 17.79 1.78 8.02
CA ILE A 224 18.32 2.98 7.32
C ILE A 224 17.94 4.29 8.00
N SER A 225 17.05 4.24 9.00
CA SER A 225 16.59 5.44 9.70
C SER A 225 17.75 6.13 10.44
N GLN A 226 17.73 7.46 10.41
CA GLN A 226 18.80 8.29 10.97
C GLN A 226 18.41 8.80 12.37
N GLY A 227 19.42 8.98 13.22
CA GLY A 227 19.23 9.45 14.59
C GLY A 227 18.97 8.34 15.62
N PRO A 228 18.77 8.74 16.90
CA PRO A 228 18.62 7.80 18.02
C PRO A 228 17.21 7.20 18.11
N THR A 229 16.21 7.83 17.50
CA THR A 229 14.80 7.46 17.61
C THR A 229 14.06 7.62 16.29
N ILE A 230 13.04 6.80 16.07
CA ILE A 230 12.07 6.96 15.00
C ILE A 230 10.77 7.53 15.59
N ASP A 231 10.19 8.52 14.93
CA ASP A 231 8.87 9.05 15.31
C ASP A 231 7.76 8.14 14.78
N PHE A 232 6.98 7.56 15.70
CA PHE A 232 5.80 6.76 15.41
C PHE A 232 4.58 7.51 15.92
N TYR A 233 3.98 8.34 15.07
CA TYR A 233 2.85 9.23 15.43
C TYR A 233 3.11 10.08 16.68
N GLY A 234 4.34 10.59 16.86
CA GLY A 234 4.74 11.35 18.04
C GLY A 234 5.35 10.54 19.18
N PHE A 235 5.30 9.21 19.12
CA PHE A 235 6.00 8.35 20.07
C PHE A 235 7.42 8.08 19.57
N ALA A 236 8.42 8.39 20.39
CA ALA A 236 9.81 8.09 20.08
C ALA A 236 10.11 6.61 20.32
N ILE A 237 10.43 5.88 19.25
CA ILE A 237 10.87 4.48 19.32
C ILE A 237 12.38 4.46 19.21
N SER A 238 13.05 3.93 20.24
CA SER A 238 14.50 3.75 20.25
C SER A 238 14.94 2.86 19.09
N ARG A 239 16.07 3.19 18.50
CA ARG A 239 16.71 2.39 17.45
C ARG A 239 17.99 1.74 18.01
N PRO A 240 18.26 0.45 17.75
CA PRO A 240 19.56 -0.14 18.03
C PRO A 240 20.62 0.52 17.16
N ASP A 241 21.81 0.74 17.72
CA ASP A 241 22.93 1.32 16.97
C ASP A 241 23.51 0.27 16.00
N CYS A 242 23.00 0.24 14.78
CA CYS A 242 23.48 -0.63 13.72
C CYS A 242 24.47 0.10 12.80
N ALA A 243 25.66 0.41 13.34
CA ALA A 243 26.79 0.91 12.55
C ALA A 243 27.16 -0.11 11.45
N GLY A 244 27.23 0.33 10.19
CA GLY A 244 27.72 -0.47 9.05
C GLY A 244 26.67 -1.18 8.17
N SER A 245 25.38 -1.20 8.55
CA SER A 245 24.32 -1.82 7.74
C SER A 245 23.66 -0.88 6.70
N SER A 246 23.98 0.42 6.75
CA SER A 246 23.19 1.47 6.08
C SER A 246 23.23 1.38 4.55
N GLY A 247 24.38 1.13 3.93
CA GLY A 247 24.51 1.13 2.47
C GLY A 247 23.76 -0.02 1.79
N VAL A 248 23.94 -1.26 2.28
CA VAL A 248 23.23 -2.43 1.76
C VAL A 248 21.73 -2.32 2.08
N ALA A 249 21.36 -1.94 3.30
CA ALA A 249 19.96 -1.78 3.66
C ALA A 249 19.27 -0.70 2.82
N LEU A 250 19.96 0.41 2.52
CA LEU A 250 19.47 1.46 1.64
C LEU A 250 19.27 0.95 0.22
N TRP A 251 20.25 0.23 -0.34
CA TRP A 251 20.10 -0.35 -1.67
C TRP A 251 18.94 -1.35 -1.73
N VAL A 252 18.81 -2.22 -0.73
CA VAL A 252 17.69 -3.18 -0.63
C VAL A 252 16.35 -2.45 -0.55
N HIS A 253 16.23 -1.43 0.30
CA HIS A 253 14.99 -0.68 0.49
C HIS A 253 14.61 0.17 -0.72
N ALA A 254 15.59 0.80 -1.38
CA ALA A 254 15.36 1.73 -2.49
C ALA A 254 15.21 1.03 -3.84
N TRP A 255 15.81 -0.17 -4.03
CA TRP A 255 15.84 -0.85 -5.33
C TRP A 255 15.26 -2.26 -5.29
N ALA A 256 15.85 -3.14 -4.49
CA ALA A 256 15.52 -4.57 -4.54
C ALA A 256 14.06 -4.82 -4.13
N LEU A 257 13.63 -4.25 -3.01
CA LEU A 257 12.28 -4.43 -2.49
C LEU A 257 11.22 -3.80 -3.38
N PRO A 258 11.34 -2.55 -3.89
CA PRO A 258 10.38 -1.99 -4.84
C PRO A 258 10.28 -2.81 -6.13
N ALA A 259 11.39 -3.23 -6.73
CA ALA A 259 11.38 -4.05 -7.94
C ALA A 259 10.67 -5.38 -7.70
N PHE A 260 11.00 -6.06 -6.60
CA PHE A 260 10.38 -7.33 -6.23
C PHE A 260 8.89 -7.15 -5.86
N PHE A 261 8.53 -6.04 -5.21
CA PHE A 261 7.15 -5.67 -4.92
C PHE A 261 6.34 -5.49 -6.19
N TYR A 262 6.80 -4.69 -7.16
CA TYR A 262 6.05 -4.51 -8.41
C TYR A 262 5.90 -5.81 -9.19
N ALA A 263 6.96 -6.63 -9.26
CA ALA A 263 6.89 -7.93 -9.93
C ALA A 263 5.85 -8.86 -9.27
N THR A 264 5.91 -9.01 -7.94
CA THR A 264 4.97 -9.87 -7.21
C THR A 264 3.55 -9.31 -7.18
N LEU A 265 3.38 -7.98 -7.10
CA LEU A 265 2.09 -7.31 -7.17
C LEU A 265 1.45 -7.47 -8.55
N LEU A 266 2.23 -7.33 -9.63
CA LEU A 266 1.76 -7.56 -10.99
C LEU A 266 1.28 -9.00 -11.18
N LEU A 267 2.03 -9.98 -10.67
CA LEU A 267 1.60 -11.38 -10.69
C LEU A 267 0.33 -11.60 -9.84
N HIS A 268 0.25 -10.97 -8.67
CA HIS A 268 -0.89 -11.08 -7.76
C HIS A 268 -2.18 -10.52 -8.38
N ILE A 269 -2.17 -9.26 -8.79
CA ILE A 269 -3.32 -8.59 -9.40
C ILE A 269 -3.61 -9.19 -10.78
N GLY A 270 -2.56 -9.45 -11.58
CA GLY A 270 -2.67 -10.04 -12.90
C GLY A 270 -3.35 -11.42 -12.89
N ALA A 271 -3.06 -12.26 -11.89
CA ALA A 271 -3.75 -13.54 -11.73
C ALA A 271 -5.25 -13.35 -11.44
N VAL A 272 -5.62 -12.36 -10.62
CA VAL A 272 -7.01 -12.04 -10.32
C VAL A 272 -7.73 -11.49 -11.56
N VAL A 273 -7.10 -10.57 -12.29
CA VAL A 273 -7.62 -9.97 -13.53
C VAL A 273 -7.79 -11.03 -14.62
N LYS A 274 -6.75 -11.84 -14.88
CA LYS A 274 -6.81 -12.96 -15.84
C LYS A 274 -7.99 -13.87 -15.53
N ARG A 275 -8.17 -14.23 -14.26
CA ARG A 275 -9.26 -15.12 -13.87
C ARG A 275 -10.64 -14.50 -14.02
N HIS A 276 -10.76 -13.22 -13.67
CA HIS A 276 -12.02 -12.51 -13.80
C HIS A 276 -12.46 -12.33 -15.26
N PHE A 277 -11.55 -11.90 -16.14
CA PHE A 277 -11.91 -11.50 -17.50
C PHE A 277 -11.69 -12.61 -18.54
N VAL A 278 -10.58 -13.35 -18.46
CA VAL A 278 -10.24 -14.42 -19.43
C VAL A 278 -10.98 -15.70 -19.08
N HIS A 279 -10.86 -16.16 -17.84
CA HIS A 279 -11.53 -17.38 -17.38
C HIS A 279 -13.00 -17.16 -16.98
N ARG A 280 -13.48 -15.89 -17.00
CA ARG A 280 -14.83 -15.49 -16.60
C ARG A 280 -15.24 -15.99 -15.21
N ASP A 281 -14.26 -16.21 -14.34
CA ASP A 281 -14.42 -16.77 -13.01
C ASP A 281 -14.20 -15.70 -11.95
N LYS A 282 -15.28 -15.38 -11.22
CA LYS A 282 -15.32 -14.31 -10.22
C LYS A 282 -14.91 -14.79 -8.81
N SER A 283 -14.59 -16.07 -8.64
CA SER A 283 -14.28 -16.66 -7.34
C SER A 283 -13.08 -15.99 -6.65
N ALA A 284 -12.03 -15.64 -7.39
CA ALA A 284 -10.86 -14.97 -6.84
C ALA A 284 -11.21 -13.58 -6.25
N VAL A 285 -11.97 -12.77 -6.99
CA VAL A 285 -12.41 -11.43 -6.53
C VAL A 285 -13.36 -11.54 -5.34
N ARG A 286 -14.32 -12.48 -5.37
CA ARG A 286 -15.32 -12.69 -4.31
C ARG A 286 -14.73 -13.13 -2.97
N ARG A 287 -13.50 -13.63 -2.96
CA ARG A 287 -12.77 -13.96 -1.72
C ARG A 287 -12.32 -12.72 -0.95
N MET A 288 -12.15 -11.57 -1.61
CA MET A 288 -11.71 -10.32 -0.97
C MET A 288 -12.69 -9.16 -1.07
N LEU A 289 -13.62 -9.17 -2.03
CA LEU A 289 -14.67 -8.16 -2.21
C LEU A 289 -16.06 -8.80 -2.24
N ARG A 290 -17.10 -8.00 -2.04
CA ARG A 290 -18.52 -8.42 -2.12
C ARG A 290 -19.12 -8.12 -3.49
#